data_AF-A0A1D3L5W4-F1
#
_entry.id   AF-A0A1D3L5W4-F1
#
_cell.length_a   1.000
_cell.length_b   1.000
_cell.length_c   1.000
_cell.angle_alpha   90.00
_cell.angle_beta   90.00
_cell.angle_gamma   90.00
#
_symmetry.space_group_name_H-M   'P 1'
#
loop_
_entity.id
_entity.type
_entity.pdbx_description
1 polymer ?
#
loop_
_entity_poly.entity_id
_entity_poly.type
_entity_poly.pdbx_seq_one_letter_code
_entity_poly.pdbx_strand_id
1 'polypeptide(L)'
;GDNKWTMTIFGRDADTGEAKFGYQKTPHDEWDYAGVNVMMLSNQKDKDGKDRKLLTHPDRNGIVYTLDRTDGSLVSANKIDDTVNVFKSVDLKTGQPVRDPEYGTRMDHLAKDVCPSAMGLPQPGPTTPYDSGSAKGPSSWAIKPHL
;
A
#
# COMPACT_ATOMS: atom_id res chain seq x y z
N GLY A 1 -1.58 20.14 -5.63
CA GLY A 1 -2.87 19.63 -5.10
C GLY A 1 -2.85 18.11 -5.13
N ASP A 2 -3.71 17.42 -4.40
CA ASP A 2 -3.58 15.96 -4.17
C ASP A 2 -3.71 15.07 -5.41
N ASN A 3 -4.17 15.63 -6.54
CA ASN A 3 -4.40 14.91 -7.79
C ASN A 3 -5.35 13.70 -7.64
N LYS A 4 -6.33 13.79 -6.74
CA LYS A 4 -7.37 12.77 -6.62
C LYS A 4 -8.10 12.58 -7.96
N TRP A 5 -8.35 11.35 -8.42
CA TRP A 5 -8.23 10.06 -7.72
C TRP A 5 -7.11 9.16 -8.25
N THR A 6 -5.96 9.72 -8.63
CA THR A 6 -4.79 8.89 -8.98
C THR A 6 -4.29 8.11 -7.76
N MET A 7 -3.49 7.07 -7.99
CA MET A 7 -2.83 6.27 -6.94
C MET A 7 -3.79 5.70 -5.89
N THR A 8 -5.01 5.34 -6.28
CA THR A 8 -6.10 4.98 -5.35
C THR A 8 -6.45 3.50 -5.44
N ILE A 9 -6.57 2.83 -4.29
CA ILE A 9 -7.22 1.51 -4.18
C ILE A 9 -8.72 1.74 -4.16
N PHE A 10 -9.44 1.13 -5.10
CA PHE A 10 -10.91 1.21 -5.19
C PHE A 10 -11.57 -0.13 -4.89
N GLY A 11 -12.69 -0.08 -4.17
CA GLY A 11 -13.70 -1.13 -4.16
C GLY A 11 -14.93 -0.63 -4.93
N ARG A 12 -15.32 -1.32 -5.99
CA ARG A 12 -16.45 -0.94 -6.84
C ARG A 12 -17.49 -2.04 -6.89
N ASP A 13 -18.73 -1.65 -7.10
CA ASP A 13 -19.78 -2.58 -7.44
C ASP A 13 -19.56 -3.16 -8.85
N ALA A 14 -19.75 -4.46 -9.00
CA ALA A 14 -19.50 -5.15 -10.26
C ALA A 14 -20.60 -4.88 -11.30
N ASP A 15 -21.83 -4.62 -10.85
CA ASP A 15 -22.98 -4.44 -11.74
C ASP A 15 -23.10 -2.97 -12.16
N THR A 16 -22.87 -2.03 -11.23
CA THR A 16 -23.07 -0.59 -11.48
C THR A 16 -21.77 0.19 -11.73
N GLY A 17 -20.63 -0.35 -11.31
CA GLY A 17 -19.33 0.36 -11.35
C GLY A 17 -19.16 1.47 -10.30
N GLU A 18 -20.16 1.70 -9.45
CA GLU A 18 -20.10 2.71 -8.40
C GLU A 18 -19.05 2.37 -7.35
N ALA A 19 -18.28 3.37 -6.90
CA ALA A 19 -17.25 3.18 -5.89
C ALA A 19 -17.88 3.09 -4.49
N LYS A 20 -17.65 1.98 -3.80
CA LYS A 20 -18.01 1.77 -2.38
C LYS A 20 -16.98 2.39 -1.45
N PHE A 21 -15.69 2.29 -1.81
CA PHE A 21 -14.61 2.97 -1.10
C PHE A 21 -13.47 3.35 -2.06
N GLY A 22 -12.66 4.33 -1.66
CA GLY A 22 -11.45 4.77 -2.36
C GLY A 22 -10.39 5.25 -1.36
N TYR A 23 -9.22 4.62 -1.37
CA TYR A 23 -8.07 4.98 -0.52
C TYR A 23 -6.88 5.43 -1.38
N GLN A 24 -6.54 6.72 -1.34
CA GLN A 24 -5.43 7.30 -2.10
C GLN A 24 -4.10 7.04 -1.38
N LYS A 25 -3.24 6.19 -1.96
CA LYS A 25 -1.96 5.75 -1.38
C LYS A 25 -0.87 6.83 -1.44
N THR A 26 -0.80 7.53 -2.57
CA THR A 26 0.24 8.53 -2.86
C THR A 26 -0.42 9.83 -3.33
N PRO A 27 -0.88 10.68 -2.40
CA PRO A 27 -1.38 12.02 -2.73
C PRO A 27 -0.25 12.87 -3.31
N HIS A 28 -0.54 13.59 -4.41
CA HIS A 28 0.44 14.39 -5.14
C HIS A 28 1.72 13.58 -5.43
N ASP A 29 1.59 12.58 -6.30
CA ASP A 29 2.73 11.76 -6.71
C ASP A 29 3.83 12.62 -7.36
N GLU A 30 5.07 12.35 -6.96
CA GLU A 30 6.28 13.05 -7.39
C GLU A 30 7.29 12.09 -8.06
N TRP A 31 6.97 10.78 -8.14
CA TRP A 31 7.97 9.73 -8.42
C TRP A 31 7.54 8.65 -9.42
N ASP A 32 6.37 8.77 -10.06
CA ASP A 32 5.80 7.73 -10.93
C ASP A 32 5.55 6.41 -10.19
N TYR A 33 5.02 6.46 -8.96
CA TYR A 33 4.61 5.25 -8.25
C TYR A 33 3.21 4.79 -8.69
N ALA A 34 3.09 4.38 -9.96
CA ALA A 34 1.81 3.96 -10.53
C ALA A 34 1.19 2.79 -9.73
N GLY A 35 0.10 3.08 -9.02
CA GLY A 35 -0.46 2.18 -8.02
C GLY A 35 -1.33 1.03 -8.54
N VAL A 36 -0.83 0.26 -9.50
CA VAL A 36 -1.58 -0.77 -10.27
C VAL A 36 -1.20 -2.22 -9.93
N ASN A 37 -0.41 -2.42 -8.88
CA ASN A 37 0.07 -3.73 -8.47
C ASN A 37 -1.04 -4.69 -8.01
N VAL A 38 -0.69 -5.96 -7.83
CA VAL A 38 -1.61 -7.06 -7.46
C VAL A 38 -2.45 -6.76 -6.21
N MET A 39 -3.67 -7.30 -6.19
CA MET A 39 -4.58 -7.28 -5.04
C MET A 39 -4.76 -8.71 -4.53
N MET A 40 -4.27 -9.01 -3.34
CA MET A 40 -4.38 -10.35 -2.73
C MET A 40 -5.47 -10.35 -1.67
N LEU A 41 -6.46 -11.24 -1.80
CA LEU A 41 -7.54 -11.36 -0.83
C LEU A 41 -7.24 -12.47 0.18
N SER A 42 -7.47 -12.20 1.46
CA SER A 42 -7.33 -13.22 2.51
C SER A 42 -8.40 -13.06 3.59
N ASN A 43 -8.63 -14.11 4.37
CA ASN A 43 -9.42 -14.05 5.60
C ASN A 43 -8.47 -14.42 6.74
N GLN A 44 -8.36 -13.54 7.74
CA GLN A 44 -7.43 -13.72 8.86
C GLN A 44 -8.12 -13.29 10.16
N LYS A 45 -7.68 -13.85 11.29
CA LYS A 45 -8.11 -13.38 12.61
C LYS A 45 -7.25 -12.19 13.02
N ASP A 46 -7.86 -11.15 13.58
CA ASP A 46 -7.10 -10.12 14.31
C ASP A 46 -6.69 -10.63 15.71
N LYS A 47 -5.96 -9.80 16.48
CA LYS A 47 -5.53 -10.08 17.85
C LYS A 47 -6.66 -10.47 18.78
N ASP A 48 -7.86 -9.92 18.54
CA ASP A 48 -9.05 -10.19 19.34
C ASP A 48 -9.77 -11.47 18.88
N GLY A 49 -9.24 -12.16 17.86
CA GLY A 49 -9.76 -13.42 17.33
C GLY A 49 -10.90 -13.23 16.32
N LYS A 50 -11.25 -11.99 15.96
CA LYS A 50 -12.33 -11.67 15.03
C LYS A 50 -11.86 -11.89 13.59
N ASP A 51 -12.71 -12.53 12.80
CA ASP A 51 -12.43 -12.76 11.38
C ASP A 51 -12.51 -11.43 10.61
N ARG A 52 -11.43 -11.12 9.90
CA ARG A 52 -11.27 -9.96 9.04
C ARG A 52 -11.16 -10.39 7.59
N LYS A 53 -11.90 -9.69 6.73
CA LYS A 53 -11.88 -9.88 5.29
C LYS A 53 -10.89 -8.87 4.71
N LEU A 54 -9.69 -9.31 4.39
CA LEU A 54 -8.58 -8.43 4.04
C LEU A 54 -8.30 -8.39 2.54
N LEU A 55 -7.74 -7.27 2.10
CA LEU A 55 -7.05 -7.05 0.83
C LEU A 55 -5.63 -6.56 1.15
N THR A 56 -4.62 -7.26 0.64
CA THR A 56 -3.20 -6.89 0.77
C THR A 56 -2.65 -6.48 -0.59
N HIS A 57 -1.99 -5.32 -0.62
CA HIS A 57 -1.53 -4.65 -1.81
C HIS A 57 -0.10 -4.11 -1.62
N PRO A 58 0.91 -4.77 -2.21
CA PRO A 58 2.28 -4.29 -2.25
C PRO A 58 2.44 -3.23 -3.34
N ASP A 59 2.52 -1.95 -2.97
CA ASP A 59 2.56 -0.85 -3.92
C ASP A 59 3.97 -0.51 -4.41
N ARG A 60 4.09 0.09 -5.60
CA ARG A 60 5.35 0.59 -6.17
C ARG A 60 6.10 1.53 -5.23
N ASN A 61 5.38 2.29 -4.40
CA ASN A 61 5.94 3.25 -3.46
C ASN A 61 6.72 2.62 -2.28
N GLY A 62 6.86 1.29 -2.24
CA GLY A 62 7.61 0.59 -1.21
C GLY A 62 6.79 0.26 0.04
N ILE A 63 5.47 0.50 0.04
CA ILE A 63 4.58 0.19 1.15
C ILE A 63 3.65 -0.97 0.80
N VAL A 64 3.56 -1.95 1.70
CA VAL A 64 2.55 -3.00 1.67
C VAL A 64 1.35 -2.55 2.49
N TYR A 65 0.25 -2.26 1.80
CA TYR A 65 -1.01 -1.87 2.42
C TYR A 65 -1.89 -3.10 2.67
N THR A 66 -2.49 -3.18 3.84
CA THR A 66 -3.61 -4.11 4.11
C THR A 66 -4.83 -3.30 4.54
N LEU A 67 -5.95 -3.52 3.84
CA LEU A 67 -7.23 -2.88 4.11
C LEU A 67 -8.29 -3.96 4.43
N ASP A 68 -9.30 -3.59 5.22
CA ASP A 68 -10.54 -4.37 5.26
C ASP A 68 -11.28 -4.16 3.93
N ARG A 69 -11.52 -5.24 3.19
CA ARG A 69 -12.08 -5.16 1.83
C ARG A 69 -13.59 -4.88 1.83
N THR A 70 -14.23 -4.82 3.00
CA THR A 70 -15.68 -4.55 3.08
C THR A 70 -16.00 -3.05 3.13
N ASP A 71 -15.13 -2.24 3.74
CA ASP A 71 -15.33 -0.80 3.92
C ASP A 71 -14.14 0.08 3.49
N GLY A 72 -12.99 -0.53 3.17
CA GLY A 72 -11.77 0.17 2.80
C GLY A 72 -10.97 0.73 3.98
N SER A 73 -11.29 0.35 5.22
CA SER A 73 -10.55 0.79 6.41
C SER A 73 -9.11 0.27 6.40
N LEU A 74 -8.16 1.14 6.75
CA LEU A 74 -6.74 0.80 6.78
C LEU A 74 -6.42 -0.06 8.00
N VAL A 75 -5.81 -1.23 7.77
CA VAL A 75 -5.44 -2.19 8.81
C VAL A 75 -3.94 -2.14 9.10
N SER A 76 -3.10 -2.10 8.06
CA SER A 76 -1.66 -1.88 8.20
C SER A 76 -1.06 -1.26 6.94
N ALA A 77 0.09 -0.61 7.10
CA ALA A 77 0.86 0.00 6.02
C ALA A 77 2.34 -0.01 6.40
N ASN A 78 3.06 -1.07 5.99
CA ASN A 78 4.44 -1.30 6.38
C ASN A 78 5.38 -1.14 5.17
N LYS A 79 6.59 -0.64 5.40
CA LYS A 79 7.64 -0.66 4.36
C LYS A 79 7.97 -2.10 3.98
N ILE A 80 8.15 -2.33 2.68
CA ILE A 80 8.60 -3.62 2.14
C ILE A 80 10.07 -3.89 2.47
N ASP A 81 10.86 -2.82 2.56
CA ASP A 81 12.29 -2.83 2.83
C ASP A 81 12.69 -1.55 3.59
N ASP A 82 13.68 -1.64 4.46
CA ASP A 82 14.11 -0.53 5.33
C ASP A 82 14.79 0.60 4.53
N THR A 83 15.19 0.37 3.28
CA THR A 83 15.77 1.38 2.40
C THR A 83 14.78 2.39 1.83
N VAL A 84 13.46 2.14 1.94
CA VAL A 84 12.43 3.09 1.50
C VAL A 84 12.53 4.39 2.29
N ASN A 85 12.77 5.52 1.62
CA ASN A 85 13.09 6.79 2.27
C ASN A 85 12.14 7.95 1.93
N VAL A 86 11.35 7.85 0.86
CA VAL A 86 10.36 8.88 0.47
C VAL A 86 9.30 9.16 1.53
N PHE A 87 9.00 8.15 2.36
CA PHE A 87 8.08 8.26 3.48
C PHE A 87 8.75 7.81 4.77
N LYS A 88 8.55 8.58 5.85
CA LYS A 88 8.97 8.20 7.20
C LYS A 88 8.11 7.05 7.72
N SER A 89 6.79 7.16 7.54
CA SER A 89 5.79 6.17 7.90
C SER A 89 4.46 6.47 7.18
N VAL A 90 3.45 5.63 7.40
CA VAL A 90 2.05 5.97 7.10
C VAL A 90 1.32 6.13 8.43
N ASP A 91 0.65 7.26 8.62
CA ASP A 91 -0.19 7.49 9.79
C ASP A 91 -1.50 6.72 9.65
N LEU A 92 -1.69 5.68 10.47
CA LEU A 92 -2.86 4.81 10.40
C LEU A 92 -4.17 5.50 10.83
N LYS A 93 -4.09 6.61 11.58
CA LYS A 93 -5.29 7.37 12.00
C LYS A 93 -5.82 8.22 10.86
N THR A 94 -4.92 8.86 10.11
CA THR A 94 -5.28 9.77 9.01
C THR A 94 -5.28 9.07 7.65
N GLY A 95 -4.62 7.92 7.54
CA GLY A 95 -4.40 7.20 6.28
C GLY A 95 -3.40 7.90 5.34
N GLN A 96 -2.62 8.87 5.83
CA GLN A 96 -1.72 9.68 5.01
C GLN A 96 -0.27 9.22 5.16
N PRO A 97 0.51 9.16 4.06
CA PRO A 97 1.95 8.98 4.14
C PRO A 97 2.63 10.24 4.73
N VAL A 98 3.51 10.04 5.70
CA VAL A 98 4.36 11.11 6.26
C VAL A 98 5.57 11.27 5.35
N ARG A 99 5.50 12.26 4.45
CA ARG A 99 6.55 12.56 3.47
C ARG A 99 7.86 12.99 4.13
N ASP A 100 8.98 12.56 3.57
CA ASP A 100 10.28 13.15 3.87
C ASP A 100 10.65 14.18 2.79
N PRO A 101 10.69 15.49 3.10
CA PRO A 101 10.98 16.52 2.11
C PRO A 101 12.35 16.41 1.44
N GLU A 102 13.31 15.72 2.06
CA GLU A 102 14.65 15.50 1.49
C GLU A 102 14.60 14.74 0.16
N TYR A 103 13.65 13.81 0.01
CA TYR A 103 13.53 12.93 -1.16
C TYR A 103 12.40 13.35 -2.12
N GLY A 104 11.85 14.55 -1.96
CA GLY A 104 10.83 15.11 -2.84
C GLY A 104 11.40 15.66 -4.16
N THR A 105 10.62 15.59 -5.23
CA THR A 105 11.00 16.13 -6.56
C THR A 105 10.32 17.48 -6.80
N ARG A 106 11.03 18.40 -7.45
CA ARG A 106 10.51 19.73 -7.80
C ARG A 106 11.33 20.37 -8.93
N MET A 107 10.74 21.39 -9.56
CA MET A 107 11.44 22.20 -10.57
C MET A 107 12.74 22.79 -10.02
N ASP A 108 13.73 22.95 -10.90
CA ASP A 108 15.05 23.54 -10.60
C ASP A 108 15.82 22.83 -9.46
N HIS A 109 15.50 21.56 -9.19
CA HIS A 109 16.17 20.75 -8.17
C HIS A 109 16.42 19.32 -8.66
N LEU A 110 17.67 18.87 -8.57
CA LEU A 110 18.04 17.48 -8.80
C LEU A 110 18.00 16.70 -7.48
N ALA A 111 16.89 16.00 -7.23
CA ALA A 111 16.80 15.03 -6.14
C ALA A 111 17.72 13.83 -6.43
N LYS A 112 18.36 13.28 -5.39
CA LYS A 112 19.30 12.16 -5.49
C LYS A 112 18.97 11.11 -4.43
N ASP A 113 19.42 9.88 -4.67
CA ASP A 113 19.33 8.77 -3.72
C ASP A 113 17.90 8.50 -3.20
N VAL A 114 16.91 8.74 -4.06
CA VAL A 114 15.49 8.47 -3.79
C VAL A 114 15.21 6.98 -3.91
N CYS A 115 14.61 6.40 -2.86
CA CYS A 115 14.24 4.99 -2.78
C CYS A 115 12.76 4.85 -2.39
N PRO A 116 11.92 4.13 -3.17
CA PRO A 116 12.25 3.39 -4.41
C PRO A 116 12.57 4.27 -5.63
N SER A 117 13.17 3.70 -6.67
CA SER A 117 13.19 4.35 -8.00
C SER A 117 11.80 4.35 -8.64
N ALA A 118 11.59 5.06 -9.75
CA ALA A 118 10.31 5.08 -10.47
C ALA A 118 9.80 3.67 -10.85
N MET A 119 10.69 2.71 -11.11
CA MET A 119 10.30 1.30 -11.35
C MET A 119 9.59 0.66 -10.15
N GLY A 120 9.78 1.22 -8.96
CA GLY A 120 9.14 0.85 -7.70
C GLY A 120 9.67 -0.43 -7.06
N LEU A 121 9.18 -0.68 -5.86
CA LEU A 121 9.43 -1.89 -5.07
C LEU A 121 8.09 -2.37 -4.50
N PRO A 122 7.45 -3.43 -5.03
CA PRO A 122 7.88 -4.28 -6.15
C PRO A 122 7.42 -3.75 -7.52
N GLN A 123 8.07 -4.26 -8.58
CA GLN A 123 7.57 -4.14 -9.96
C GLN A 123 6.27 -4.96 -10.16
N PRO A 124 5.45 -4.61 -11.16
CA PRO A 124 4.26 -5.38 -11.50
C PRO A 124 4.64 -6.80 -11.94
N GLY A 125 4.21 -7.80 -11.18
CA GLY A 125 4.46 -9.21 -11.47
C GLY A 125 3.69 -10.11 -10.49
N PRO A 126 3.49 -11.40 -10.81
CA PRO A 126 2.88 -12.33 -9.88
C PRO A 126 3.74 -12.44 -8.63
N THR A 127 3.18 -12.06 -7.49
CA THR A 127 3.79 -12.33 -6.19
C THR A 127 3.69 -13.82 -5.89
N THR A 128 4.56 -14.33 -5.02
CA THR A 128 4.43 -15.71 -4.53
C THR A 128 3.01 -15.92 -3.97
N PRO A 129 2.34 -17.04 -4.27
CA PRO A 129 0.99 -17.31 -3.77
C PRO A 129 0.91 -17.17 -2.25
N TYR A 130 -0.21 -16.64 -1.76
CA TYR A 130 -0.52 -16.69 -0.33
C TYR A 130 -0.81 -18.15 0.06
N ASP A 131 0.02 -18.75 0.91
CA ASP A 131 -0.19 -20.09 1.44
C ASP A 131 -1.11 -20.02 2.67
N SER A 132 -2.35 -20.52 2.56
CA SER A 132 -3.32 -20.53 3.65
C SER A 132 -2.95 -21.49 4.80
N GLY A 133 -2.07 -22.47 4.56
CA GLY A 133 -1.59 -23.42 5.57
C GLY A 133 -0.40 -22.88 6.39
N SER A 134 0.25 -21.84 5.89
CA SER A 134 1.31 -21.11 6.56
C SER A 134 0.76 -19.74 6.95
N ALA A 135 0.63 -19.45 8.24
CA ALA A 135 0.41 -18.07 8.73
C ALA A 135 1.59 -17.12 8.39
N LYS A 136 2.48 -17.52 7.47
CA LYS A 136 3.57 -16.77 6.90
C LYS A 136 3.37 -16.81 5.38
N GLY A 137 2.94 -15.68 4.81
CA GLY A 137 3.25 -15.37 3.41
C GLY A 137 4.77 -15.34 3.18
N PRO A 138 5.28 -14.90 2.00
CA PRO A 138 6.72 -14.69 1.83
C PRO A 138 7.25 -13.96 3.06
N SER A 139 8.26 -14.53 3.70
CA SER A 139 8.61 -14.30 5.12
C SER A 139 8.85 -12.85 5.52
N SER A 140 9.01 -11.92 4.56
CA SER A 140 9.10 -10.47 4.78
C SER A 140 7.77 -9.70 4.77
N TRP A 141 6.63 -10.32 4.42
CA TRP A 141 5.36 -9.64 4.09
C TRP A 141 4.18 -10.14 4.93
N ALA A 142 4.41 -11.19 5.73
CA ALA A 142 3.40 -11.70 6.63
C ALA A 142 2.93 -10.56 7.53
N ILE A 143 1.62 -10.32 7.53
CA ILE A 143 0.96 -9.48 8.53
C ILE A 143 1.37 -10.08 9.87
N LYS A 144 2.31 -9.42 10.56
CA LYS A 144 2.74 -9.91 11.86
C LYS A 144 1.47 -10.02 12.70
N PRO A 145 1.29 -11.08 13.50
CA PRO A 145 0.14 -11.25 14.39
C PRO A 145 0.07 -10.18 15.51
N HIS A 146 0.82 -9.08 15.37
CA HIS A 146 0.81 -7.90 16.22
C HIS A 146 -0.23 -6.85 15.78
N LEU A 147 -1.32 -7.26 15.13
CA LEU A 147 -2.53 -6.44 14.99
C LEU A 147 -3.64 -6.87 15.90
#